data_AF-A0A8T1ZVV8-F1
#
_entry.id   AF-A0A8T1ZVV8-F1
#
_cell.length_a   1.000
_cell.length_b   1.000
_cell.length_c   1.000
_cell.angle_alpha   90.00
_cell.angle_beta   90.00
_cell.angle_gamma   90.00
#
_symmetry.space_group_name_H-M   'P 1'
#
loop_
_entity.id
_entity.type
_entity.pdbx_description
1 polymer ?
#
loop_
_entity_poly.entity_id
_entity_poly.type
_entity_poly.pdbx_seq_one_letter_code
_entity_poly.pdbx_strand_id
1 'polypeptide(L)'
;MNWFTRNRSVTPRSKVHLYTTFEDIHQDFGVVNVYNILDNLESPEQHEIVANCLRYAAKASRRDSISGCPAMILHYKSILNSVEQGIKSAMNEFGTYVGPDQVEDQKMDDGHGHGDDGHGHGADGA
;
A
#
# COMPACT_ATOMS: atom_id res chain seq x y z
N MET A 1 -9.20 38.78 17.42
CA MET A 1 -7.83 38.86 16.84
C MET A 1 -7.85 38.14 15.50
N ASN A 2 -7.56 38.85 14.40
CA ASN A 2 -7.75 38.34 13.04
C ASN A 2 -6.53 37.52 12.59
N TRP A 3 -6.77 36.31 12.09
CA TRP A 3 -5.74 35.40 11.53
C TRP A 3 -4.84 36.09 10.50
N PHE A 4 -5.39 37.06 9.76
CA PHE A 4 -4.71 37.88 8.76
C PHE A 4 -3.45 38.62 9.24
N THR A 5 -3.34 38.97 10.52
CA THR A 5 -2.26 39.84 10.99
C THR A 5 -0.96 39.09 11.31
N ARG A 6 -0.97 37.74 11.36
CA ARG A 6 0.19 36.97 11.84
C ARG A 6 1.21 36.59 10.75
N ASN A 7 0.88 36.74 9.46
CA ASN A 7 1.66 36.16 8.36
C ASN A 7 2.43 37.17 7.49
N ARG A 8 2.90 38.29 8.05
CA ARG A 8 3.75 39.25 7.32
C ARG A 8 5.18 39.28 7.87
N SER A 9 6.15 39.01 6.98
CA SER A 9 7.62 39.23 7.11
C SER A 9 8.42 38.05 7.71
N VAL A 10 9.64 37.61 7.30
CA VAL A 10 10.72 38.02 6.35
C VAL A 10 11.58 36.76 6.01
N THR A 11 12.19 36.70 4.81
CA THR A 11 13.13 35.65 4.32
C THR A 11 14.56 35.72 4.92
N PRO A 12 15.38 34.64 4.88
CA PRO A 12 16.44 34.56 3.84
C PRO A 12 16.72 33.15 3.26
N ARG A 13 17.38 33.15 2.07
CA ARG A 13 17.82 32.03 1.22
C ARG A 13 18.41 30.83 1.99
N SER A 14 18.21 29.63 1.42
CA SER A 14 18.69 28.30 1.83
C SER A 14 17.88 27.59 2.92
N LYS A 15 16.71 27.07 2.52
CA LYS A 15 16.07 25.85 3.04
C LYS A 15 14.87 25.56 2.13
N VAL A 16 14.76 24.29 1.75
CA VAL A 16 13.68 23.64 0.96
C VAL A 16 12.36 24.41 0.98
N HIS A 17 11.74 24.63 -0.19
CA HIS A 17 10.44 25.29 -0.38
C HIS A 17 9.30 24.69 0.48
N LEU A 18 9.27 25.05 1.76
CA LEU A 18 8.30 24.59 2.76
C LEU A 18 7.37 25.71 3.26
N TYR A 19 7.57 26.95 2.82
CA TYR A 19 6.60 28.03 3.06
C TYR A 19 5.78 28.24 1.80
N THR A 20 4.69 27.48 1.69
CA THR A 20 3.56 27.87 0.84
C THR A 20 2.90 29.06 1.53
N THR A 21 2.93 30.24 0.92
CA THR A 21 2.44 31.48 1.53
C THR A 21 0.95 31.66 1.27
N PHE A 22 0.33 32.60 1.97
CA PHE A 22 -1.05 33.00 1.72
C PHE A 22 -1.27 33.43 0.25
N GLU A 23 -0.24 33.95 -0.44
CA GLU A 23 -0.32 34.26 -1.88
C GLU A 23 -0.75 33.07 -2.71
N ASP A 24 -0.29 31.86 -2.38
CA ASP A 24 -0.52 30.69 -3.23
C ASP A 24 -1.96 30.19 -3.12
N ILE A 25 -2.48 30.22 -1.89
CA ILE A 25 -3.89 29.91 -1.63
C ILE A 25 -4.78 30.99 -2.25
N HIS A 26 -4.37 32.26 -2.13
CA HIS A 26 -5.08 33.38 -2.73
C HIS A 26 -5.11 33.29 -4.27
N GLN A 27 -4.01 32.90 -4.90
CA GLN A 27 -3.91 32.78 -6.35
C GLN A 27 -4.85 31.71 -6.90
N ASP A 28 -4.94 30.55 -6.24
CA ASP A 28 -5.71 29.42 -6.76
C ASP A 28 -7.19 29.45 -6.32
N PHE A 29 -7.49 29.99 -5.15
CA PHE A 29 -8.83 29.94 -4.57
C PHE A 29 -9.50 31.32 -4.43
N GLY A 30 -8.74 32.42 -4.39
CA GLY A 30 -9.26 33.77 -4.16
C GLY A 30 -9.63 34.05 -2.69
N VAL A 31 -9.45 35.30 -2.22
CA VAL A 31 -9.62 35.65 -0.80
C VAL A 31 -11.05 35.39 -0.33
N VAL A 32 -12.03 35.75 -1.16
CA VAL A 32 -13.46 35.64 -0.83
C VAL A 32 -13.86 34.17 -0.63
N ASN A 33 -13.38 33.27 -1.49
CA ASN A 33 -13.71 31.86 -1.39
C ASN A 33 -13.05 31.24 -0.15
N VAL A 34 -11.79 31.57 0.12
CA VAL A 34 -11.08 31.12 1.33
C VAL A 34 -11.78 31.62 2.58
N TYR A 35 -12.20 32.89 2.60
CA TYR A 35 -12.99 33.45 3.70
C TYR A 35 -14.28 32.66 3.91
N ASN A 36 -15.08 32.48 2.85
CA ASN A 36 -16.33 31.74 2.94
C ASN A 36 -16.14 30.29 3.43
N ILE A 37 -15.09 29.60 2.96
CA ILE A 37 -14.78 28.24 3.41
C ILE A 37 -14.48 28.21 4.90
N LEU A 38 -13.68 29.17 5.40
CA LEU A 38 -13.30 29.21 6.81
C LEU A 38 -14.42 29.72 7.73
N ASP A 39 -15.26 30.64 7.26
CA ASP A 39 -16.38 31.21 8.02
C ASP A 39 -17.50 30.19 8.28
N ASN A 40 -17.59 29.14 7.45
CA ASN A 40 -18.54 28.04 7.61
C ASN A 40 -18.06 26.93 8.56
N LEU A 41 -16.90 27.09 9.22
CA LEU A 41 -16.37 26.09 10.15
C LEU A 41 -16.73 26.43 11.59
N GLU A 42 -17.08 25.42 12.38
CA GLU A 42 -17.58 25.61 13.74
C GLU A 42 -16.45 25.61 14.78
N SER A 43 -15.35 24.91 14.52
CA SER A 43 -14.25 24.76 15.47
C SER A 43 -12.95 25.40 15.01
N PRO A 44 -12.19 26.06 15.92
CA PRO A 44 -10.87 26.59 15.60
C PRO A 44 -9.88 25.53 15.07
N GLU A 45 -10.03 24.27 15.48
CA GLU A 45 -9.21 23.14 15.02
C GLU A 45 -9.48 22.82 13.54
N GLN A 46 -10.75 22.89 13.11
CA GLN A 46 -11.12 22.73 11.72
C GLN A 46 -10.49 23.82 10.84
N HIS A 47 -10.38 25.06 11.33
CA HIS A 47 -9.73 26.14 10.57
C HIS A 47 -8.27 25.81 10.24
N GLU A 48 -7.52 25.25 11.19
CA GLU A 48 -6.13 24.86 10.96
C GLU A 48 -6.03 23.70 9.96
N ILE A 49 -6.88 22.69 10.10
CA ILE A 49 -6.93 21.53 9.18
C ILE A 49 -7.25 22.01 7.76
N VAL A 50 -8.31 22.81 7.60
CA VAL A 50 -8.75 23.31 6.30
C VAL A 50 -7.72 24.25 5.68
N ALA A 51 -7.10 25.13 6.46
CA ALA A 51 -6.00 25.97 5.99
C ALA A 51 -4.83 25.11 5.47
N ASN A 52 -4.49 24.03 6.16
CA ASN A 52 -3.46 23.09 5.71
C ASN A 52 -3.86 22.35 4.43
N CYS A 53 -5.14 21.95 4.28
CA CYS A 53 -5.66 21.34 3.07
C CYS A 53 -5.61 22.30 1.86
N LEU A 54 -6.09 23.53 2.02
CA LEU A 54 -6.04 24.56 0.98
C LEU A 54 -4.60 24.85 0.55
N ARG A 55 -3.68 24.91 1.53
CA ARG A 55 -2.24 25.06 1.28
C ARG A 55 -1.67 23.91 0.46
N TYR A 56 -2.03 22.67 0.79
CA TYR A 56 -1.58 21.50 0.07
C TYR A 56 -2.10 21.51 -1.37
N ALA A 57 -3.39 21.81 -1.54
CA ALA A 57 -4.02 21.88 -2.84
C ALA A 57 -3.37 22.93 -3.74
N ALA A 58 -3.14 24.15 -3.24
CA ALA A 58 -2.45 25.19 -4.00
C ALA A 58 -1.01 24.80 -4.39
N LYS A 59 -0.32 24.05 -3.52
CA LYS A 59 1.02 23.53 -3.82
C LYS A 59 0.99 22.46 -4.90
N ALA A 60 -0.04 21.61 -4.93
CA ALA A 60 -0.22 20.60 -5.96
C ALA A 60 -0.52 21.27 -7.31
N SER A 61 -1.42 22.25 -7.35
CA SER A 61 -1.75 23.02 -8.55
C SER A 61 -0.54 23.73 -9.15
N ARG A 62 0.39 24.24 -8.34
CA ARG A 62 1.63 24.82 -8.89
C ARG A 62 2.62 23.80 -9.44
N ARG A 63 2.60 22.57 -8.95
CA ARG A 63 3.46 21.49 -9.46
C ARG A 63 2.88 20.89 -10.74
N ASP A 64 1.56 20.85 -10.84
CA ASP A 64 0.84 20.36 -12.00
C ASP A 64 -0.45 21.19 -12.16
N SER A 65 -0.38 22.21 -13.02
CA SER A 65 -1.51 23.13 -13.24
C SER A 65 -2.63 22.52 -14.06
N ILE A 66 -2.40 21.37 -14.70
CA ILE A 66 -3.37 20.71 -15.57
C ILE A 66 -4.20 19.71 -14.75
N SER A 67 -3.54 18.96 -13.85
CA SER A 67 -4.16 17.82 -13.20
C SER A 67 -4.13 17.86 -11.66
N GLY A 68 -3.32 18.74 -11.06
CA GLY A 68 -3.31 19.09 -9.63
C GLY A 68 -3.41 17.90 -8.66
N CYS A 69 -4.21 18.06 -7.60
CA CYS A 69 -4.50 16.99 -6.64
C CYS A 69 -5.17 15.74 -7.25
N PRO A 70 -6.11 15.84 -8.21
CA PRO A 70 -6.71 14.67 -8.85
C PRO A 70 -5.72 13.65 -9.42
N ALA A 71 -4.68 14.09 -10.12
CA ALA A 71 -3.67 13.15 -10.64
C ALA A 71 -2.86 12.49 -9.54
N MET A 72 -2.53 13.22 -8.47
CA MET A 72 -1.86 12.62 -7.32
C MET A 72 -2.73 11.53 -6.69
N ILE A 73 -4.04 11.76 -6.55
CA ILE A 73 -4.98 10.76 -6.03
C ILE A 73 -4.99 9.52 -6.94
N LEU A 74 -5.06 9.70 -8.25
CA LEU A 74 -5.03 8.58 -9.20
C LEU A 74 -3.71 7.80 -9.13
N HIS A 75 -2.58 8.50 -9.04
CA HIS A 75 -1.26 7.89 -8.89
C HIS A 75 -1.18 7.02 -7.62
N TYR A 76 -1.60 7.55 -6.46
CA TYR A 76 -1.59 6.78 -5.23
C TYR A 76 -2.59 5.62 -5.24
N LYS A 77 -3.77 5.78 -5.85
CA LYS A 77 -4.71 4.66 -6.06
C LYS A 77 -4.09 3.54 -6.88
N SER A 78 -3.36 3.88 -7.94
CA SER A 78 -2.65 2.88 -8.76
C SER A 78 -1.60 2.12 -7.95
N ILE A 79 -0.82 2.82 -7.11
CA ILE A 79 0.17 2.19 -6.24
C ILE A 79 -0.50 1.25 -5.25
N LEU A 80 -1.56 1.71 -4.59
CA LEU A 80 -2.31 0.90 -3.61
C LEU A 80 -2.86 -0.38 -4.26
N ASN A 81 -3.48 -0.26 -5.44
CA ASN A 81 -3.99 -1.41 -6.18
C ASN A 81 -2.87 -2.40 -6.53
N SER A 82 -1.71 -1.89 -6.96
CA SER A 82 -0.55 -2.75 -7.27
C SER A 82 -0.04 -3.50 -6.05
N VAL A 83 0.05 -2.83 -4.89
CA VAL A 83 0.49 -3.47 -3.64
C VAL A 83 -0.53 -4.51 -3.18
N GLU A 84 -1.83 -4.20 -3.24
CA GLU A 84 -2.91 -5.13 -2.88
C GLU A 84 -2.89 -6.40 -3.76
N GLN A 85 -2.69 -6.24 -5.07
CA GLN A 85 -2.53 -7.37 -5.99
C GLN A 85 -1.28 -8.20 -5.67
N GLY A 86 -0.16 -7.56 -5.34
CA GLY A 86 1.07 -8.24 -4.91
C GLY A 86 0.86 -9.09 -3.65
N ILE A 87 0.15 -8.55 -2.66
CA ILE A 87 -0.20 -9.29 -1.43
C ILE A 87 -1.09 -10.49 -1.76
N LYS A 88 -2.15 -10.30 -2.56
CA LYS A 88 -3.04 -11.40 -2.98
C LYS A 88 -2.28 -12.51 -3.72
N SER A 89 -1.36 -12.14 -4.61
CA SER A 89 -0.52 -13.09 -5.34
C SER A 89 0.38 -13.87 -4.40
N ALA A 90 1.07 -13.19 -3.48
CA ALA A 90 1.95 -13.84 -2.50
C ALA A 90 1.19 -14.78 -1.56
N MET A 91 -0.02 -14.40 -1.12
CA MET A 91 -0.87 -15.27 -0.31
C MET A 91 -1.34 -16.50 -1.08
N ASN A 92 -1.67 -16.36 -2.37
CA ASN A 92 -2.04 -17.48 -3.22
C ASN A 92 -0.85 -18.45 -3.40
N GLU A 93 0.33 -17.92 -3.71
CA GLU A 93 1.56 -18.71 -3.82
C GLU A 93 1.86 -19.44 -2.51
N PHE A 94 1.80 -18.75 -1.38
CA PHE A 94 1.96 -19.37 -0.06
C PHE A 94 0.98 -20.52 0.17
N GLY A 95 -0.30 -20.34 -0.17
CA GLY A 95 -1.31 -21.40 -0.08
C GLY A 95 -1.01 -22.62 -0.95
N THR A 96 -0.36 -22.43 -2.11
CA THR A 96 0.07 -23.56 -2.96
C THR A 96 1.28 -24.32 -2.40
N TYR A 97 2.17 -23.64 -1.68
CA TYR A 97 3.32 -24.28 -1.01
C TYR A 97 2.94 -24.95 0.32
N VAL A 98 1.83 -24.53 0.94
CA VAL A 98 1.29 -25.12 2.19
C VAL A 98 0.05 -25.97 1.87
N GLY A 99 0.15 -26.86 0.88
CA GLY A 99 -0.85 -27.90 0.62
C GLY A 99 -0.70 -29.08 1.60
N PRO A 100 -1.79 -29.78 1.97
CA PRO A 100 -1.73 -30.87 2.93
C PRO A 100 -1.01 -32.09 2.34
N ASP A 101 0.03 -32.51 3.04
CA ASP A 101 0.56 -33.88 3.10
C ASP A 101 1.19 -34.43 1.81
N GLN A 102 2.51 -34.24 1.68
CA GLN A 102 3.34 -35.20 0.95
C GLN A 102 3.56 -36.43 1.84
N VAL A 103 2.55 -37.29 1.93
CA VAL A 103 2.75 -38.69 2.29
C VAL A 103 2.82 -39.47 1.00
N GLU A 104 4.05 -39.73 0.55
CA GLU A 104 4.28 -40.82 -0.39
C GLU A 104 3.91 -42.11 0.35
N ASP A 105 2.69 -42.61 0.10
CA ASP A 105 2.22 -43.90 0.59
C ASP A 105 2.98 -44.99 -0.16
N GLN A 106 4.19 -45.26 0.34
CA GLN A 106 5.07 -46.30 -0.15
C GLN A 106 4.44 -47.65 0.24
N LYS A 107 3.53 -48.14 -0.60
CA LYS A 107 3.03 -49.52 -0.54
C LYS A 107 4.23 -50.46 -0.53
N MET A 108 4.52 -51.02 0.65
CA MET A 108 5.40 -52.15 0.79
C MET A 108 4.70 -53.35 0.14
N ASP A 109 5.30 -53.83 -0.94
CA ASP A 109 4.93 -55.05 -1.64
C ASP A 109 4.94 -56.22 -0.65
N ASP A 110 3.78 -56.83 -0.42
CA ASP A 110 3.62 -58.08 0.32
C ASP A 110 4.17 -59.24 -0.54
N GLY A 111 5.49 -59.25 -0.71
CA GLY A 111 6.25 -60.21 -1.49
C GLY A 111 6.65 -61.44 -0.68
N HIS A 112 5.75 -62.42 -0.65
CA HIS A 112 6.04 -63.86 -0.70
C HIS A 112 6.88 -64.49 0.43
N GLY A 113 6.19 -65.11 1.39
CA GLY A 113 6.77 -66.17 2.21
C GLY A 113 7.06 -67.41 1.36
N HIS A 114 8.33 -67.81 1.32
CA HIS A 114 8.73 -69.16 0.93
C HIS A 114 9.76 -69.65 1.94
N GLY A 115 9.26 -70.17 3.05
CA GLY A 115 9.94 -71.26 3.74
C GLY A 115 9.43 -72.55 3.12
N ASP A 116 10.31 -73.42 2.66
CA ASP A 116 10.54 -74.66 3.40
C ASP A 116 11.79 -75.36 2.87
N ASP A 117 12.64 -75.72 3.82
CA ASP A 117 13.88 -76.44 3.63
C ASP A 117 13.57 -77.94 3.63
N GLY A 118 13.82 -78.64 2.52
CA GLY A 118 13.53 -80.07 2.38
C GLY A 118 14.69 -80.85 1.80
N HIS A 119 15.59 -81.30 2.67
CA HIS A 119 16.71 -82.21 2.41
C HIS A 119 16.27 -83.57 1.82
N GLY A 120 17.00 -84.02 0.79
CA GLY A 120 17.54 -85.38 0.60
C GLY A 120 16.59 -86.59 0.49
N HIS A 121 16.76 -87.39 -0.56
CA HIS A 121 17.28 -88.77 -0.48
C HIS A 121 17.26 -89.42 -1.87
N GLY A 122 18.38 -90.04 -2.26
CA GLY A 122 18.50 -90.80 -3.50
C GLY A 122 17.89 -92.20 -3.43
N ALA A 123 17.72 -92.79 -4.61
CA ALA A 123 17.70 -94.23 -4.94
C ALA A 123 17.55 -94.28 -6.48
N ASP A 124 18.58 -94.71 -7.21
CA ASP A 124 18.79 -96.09 -7.67
C ASP A 124 17.80 -96.54 -8.75
N GLY A 125 18.33 -97.04 -9.88
CA GLY A 125 17.68 -98.16 -10.58
C GLY A 125 17.67 -98.12 -12.11
N ALA A 126 18.58 -98.92 -12.67
CA ALA A 126 18.58 -99.60 -13.98
C ALA A 126 18.93 -98.81 -15.25
#